data_AF-A0A8H2XJA7-F1
#
_entry.id   AF-A0A8H2XJA7-F1
#
_cell.length_a   1.000
_cell.length_b   1.000
_cell.length_c   1.000
_cell.angle_alpha   90.00
_cell.angle_beta   90.00
_cell.angle_gamma   90.00
#
_symmetry.space_group_name_H-M   'P 1'
#
loop_
_entity.id
_entity.type
_entity.pdbx_description
1 polymer ?
#
loop_
_entity_poly.entity_id
_entity_poly.type
_entity_poly.pdbx_seq_one_letter_code
_entity_poly.pdbx_strand_id
1 'polypeptide(L)'
;MEGFYWLLKDVSNPAGEMMMERSYFKPIQGQTERVRQAILARLQSSSFTRWIMFLCARICESFVKGDASQNQIYNRWIGDVERALKSALTQDLASHEAHNRLGDCLEVQLLKTMMGNCASTYQVLRTVTPTFLQTVFSDPGLWSDSGDPTSVPLGPIIASTHHALAHFALADLLSALAFGLPSHVEYDTAGYTPTSIPVPFEWTDSSPAEFQIILADINACRDKQPGARSREDLERQLLAWQAQPSYYNESWETWMISAWFAVQESWRLSLLSYLYLAVYHRPSDDTQVQLCTQQIFEVTSMVKQPESSKASVPFFVQYLIAGICAGRDSQRMLARDRLAAVSATRLWSMRGRDFVPVLEHLWQGAAAGGRPVKWSDYLDSRKAVLPVVFIDGGI
;
A
#
# COMPACT_ATOMS: atom_id res chain seq x y z
N MET A 1 2.66 -4.74 8.82
CA MET A 1 2.86 -6.17 9.14
C MET A 1 4.31 -6.53 9.46
N GLU A 2 5.32 -5.80 8.98
CA GLU A 2 6.69 -5.96 9.49
C GLU A 2 6.75 -5.71 11.00
N GLY A 3 6.15 -4.60 11.49
CA GLY A 3 5.92 -4.30 12.92
C GLY A 3 5.47 -5.49 13.77
N PHE A 4 4.65 -6.37 13.18
CA PHE A 4 4.06 -7.56 13.80
C PHE A 4 5.03 -8.73 13.93
N TYR A 5 5.96 -8.85 12.98
CA TYR A 5 6.98 -9.88 12.94
C TYR A 5 8.15 -9.57 13.87
N TRP A 6 8.44 -8.28 14.08
CA TRP A 6 9.44 -7.78 15.02
C TRP A 6 9.28 -8.32 16.45
N LEU A 7 8.05 -8.66 16.86
CA LEU A 7 7.72 -8.94 18.26
C LEU A 7 7.33 -10.37 18.58
N LEU A 8 6.94 -11.16 17.58
CA LEU A 8 6.74 -12.60 17.77
C LEU A 8 8.04 -13.39 18.00
N LYS A 9 9.22 -12.79 17.72
CA LYS A 9 10.53 -13.42 17.92
C LYS A 9 11.29 -12.96 19.17
N ASP A 10 10.83 -11.90 19.83
CA ASP A 10 11.55 -11.26 20.93
C ASP A 10 11.23 -11.87 22.31
N VAL A 11 10.48 -12.99 22.35
CA VAL A 11 10.15 -13.64 23.61
C VAL A 11 11.30 -14.55 24.12
N SER A 12 12.26 -15.00 23.28
CA SER A 12 13.44 -15.77 23.79
C SER A 12 14.66 -16.00 22.84
N ASN A 13 14.86 -15.33 21.69
CA ASN A 13 15.84 -15.84 20.68
C ASN A 13 16.78 -14.78 20.04
N PRO A 14 18.07 -15.07 19.74
CA PRO A 14 19.01 -14.16 19.03
C PRO A 14 18.64 -13.80 17.58
N ALA A 15 17.44 -14.18 17.12
CA ALA A 15 16.96 -13.95 15.76
C ALA A 15 16.26 -12.58 15.57
N GLY A 16 16.09 -11.79 16.65
CA GLY A 16 15.56 -10.43 16.60
C GLY A 16 16.52 -9.43 15.92
N GLU A 17 17.84 -9.64 16.09
CA GLU A 17 18.87 -8.85 15.40
C GLU A 17 18.82 -9.02 13.87
N MET A 18 18.48 -10.22 13.40
CA MET A 18 18.47 -10.60 11.98
C MET A 18 17.36 -9.93 11.13
N MET A 19 16.39 -9.25 11.75
CA MET A 19 15.34 -8.49 11.05
C MET A 19 15.45 -6.97 11.20
N MET A 20 16.18 -6.45 12.21
CA MET A 20 16.73 -5.08 12.12
C MET A 20 17.56 -4.88 10.87
N GLU A 21 18.24 -5.94 10.43
CA GLU A 21 19.00 -5.95 9.17
C GLU A 21 18.13 -5.90 7.90
N ARG A 22 16.79 -6.05 8.01
CA ARG A 22 15.90 -6.26 6.84
C ARG A 22 14.85 -5.18 6.60
N SER A 23 14.50 -4.37 7.59
CA SER A 23 13.73 -3.15 7.33
C SER A 23 14.68 -2.01 6.96
N TYR A 24 14.34 -1.27 5.91
CA TYR A 24 15.20 -0.19 5.41
C TYR A 24 15.19 1.02 6.36
N PHE A 25 14.04 1.30 6.96
CA PHE A 25 13.84 2.36 7.96
C PHE A 25 13.63 1.77 9.35
N LYS A 26 14.28 2.34 10.35
CA LYS A 26 14.14 1.92 11.77
C LYS A 26 12.92 2.60 12.40
N PRO A 27 12.17 1.92 13.30
CA PRO A 27 11.10 2.56 14.07
C PRO A 27 11.63 3.75 14.88
N ILE A 28 10.82 4.80 15.05
CA ILE A 28 11.17 6.00 15.82
C ILE A 28 11.03 5.72 17.34
N GLN A 29 11.79 6.44 18.17
CA GLN A 29 11.79 6.28 19.64
C GLN A 29 10.37 6.27 20.22
N GLY A 30 10.06 5.26 21.03
CA GLY A 30 8.72 5.04 21.60
C GLY A 30 7.76 4.28 20.68
N GLN A 31 7.97 4.24 19.36
CA GLN A 31 7.15 3.41 18.46
C GLN A 31 7.42 1.92 18.66
N THR A 32 8.67 1.50 18.89
CA THR A 32 8.98 0.09 19.15
C THR A 32 8.20 -0.44 20.35
N GLU A 33 8.15 0.33 21.44
CA GLU A 33 7.39 -0.06 22.64
C GLU A 33 5.87 0.02 22.41
N ARG A 34 5.37 1.01 21.67
CA ARG A 34 3.94 1.07 21.29
C ARG A 34 3.52 -0.10 20.42
N VAL A 35 4.32 -0.45 19.41
CA VAL A 35 4.08 -1.61 18.54
C VAL A 35 4.14 -2.89 19.37
N ARG A 36 5.09 -3.00 20.30
CA ARG A 36 5.18 -4.10 21.26
C ARG A 36 3.95 -4.26 22.12
N GLN A 37 3.50 -3.18 22.74
CA GLN A 37 2.30 -3.19 23.56
C GLN A 37 1.05 -3.53 22.74
N ALA A 38 0.91 -2.96 21.54
CA ALA A 38 -0.18 -3.28 20.62
C ALA A 38 -0.18 -4.77 20.26
N ILE A 39 0.99 -5.37 20.00
CA ILE A 39 1.10 -6.79 19.65
C ILE A 39 0.78 -7.69 20.83
N LEU A 40 1.30 -7.36 22.02
CA LEU A 40 0.99 -8.12 23.23
C LEU A 40 -0.51 -8.06 23.55
N ALA A 41 -1.13 -6.88 23.45
CA ALA A 41 -2.57 -6.72 23.62
C ALA A 41 -3.35 -7.59 22.62
N ARG A 42 -2.90 -7.66 21.37
CA ARG A 42 -3.53 -8.50 20.33
C ARG A 42 -3.30 -9.99 20.54
N LEU A 43 -2.12 -10.43 20.98
CA LEU A 43 -1.88 -11.82 21.35
C LEU A 43 -2.77 -12.28 22.51
N GLN A 44 -3.13 -11.35 23.39
CA GLN A 44 -3.98 -11.59 24.55
C GLN A 44 -5.47 -11.49 24.22
N SER A 45 -5.86 -10.92 23.07
CA SER A 45 -7.27 -10.68 22.76
C SER A 45 -8.05 -11.96 22.47
N SER A 46 -7.48 -12.90 21.69
CA SER A 46 -8.17 -14.16 21.36
C SER A 46 -7.28 -15.26 20.81
N SER A 47 -7.81 -16.49 20.75
CA SER A 47 -7.17 -17.61 20.04
C SER A 47 -7.09 -17.39 18.53
N PHE A 48 -8.09 -16.75 17.92
CA PHE A 48 -8.09 -16.43 16.50
C PHE A 48 -7.00 -15.45 16.14
N THR A 49 -6.89 -14.35 16.88
CA THR A 49 -5.86 -13.34 16.69
C THR A 49 -4.49 -13.97 16.77
N ARG A 50 -4.21 -14.84 17.76
CA ARG A 50 -2.95 -15.60 17.86
C ARG A 50 -2.64 -16.44 16.62
N TRP A 51 -3.64 -17.17 16.10
CA TRP A 51 -3.48 -17.96 14.87
C TRP A 51 -3.22 -17.07 13.65
N ILE A 52 -3.93 -15.96 13.52
CA ILE A 52 -3.70 -14.98 12.46
C ILE A 52 -2.27 -14.46 12.55
N MET A 53 -1.79 -14.07 13.74
CA MET A 53 -0.42 -13.58 13.87
C MET A 53 0.62 -14.62 13.51
N PHE A 54 0.40 -15.86 13.92
CA PHE A 54 1.25 -16.98 13.54
C PHE A 54 1.27 -17.14 12.01
N LEU A 55 0.12 -17.09 11.33
CA LEU A 55 0.04 -17.16 9.87
C LEU A 55 0.74 -16.00 9.19
N CYS A 56 0.45 -14.75 9.59
CA CYS A 56 1.16 -13.56 9.15
C CYS A 56 2.67 -13.80 9.24
N ALA A 57 3.13 -14.31 10.38
CA ALA A 57 4.53 -14.59 10.59
C ALA A 57 5.08 -15.66 9.63
N ARG A 58 4.49 -16.84 9.56
CA ARG A 58 4.98 -17.91 8.68
C ARG A 58 5.02 -17.47 7.21
N ILE A 59 4.02 -16.71 6.78
CA ILE A 59 3.93 -16.16 5.42
C ILE A 59 5.07 -15.17 5.17
N CYS A 60 5.24 -14.17 6.05
CA CYS A 60 6.35 -13.22 5.98
C CYS A 60 7.71 -13.93 5.99
N GLU A 61 7.89 -14.95 6.82
CA GLU A 61 9.14 -15.72 6.87
C GLU A 61 9.45 -16.40 5.54
N SER A 62 8.44 -17.08 4.97
CA SER A 62 8.56 -17.78 3.68
C SER A 62 8.90 -16.81 2.57
N PHE A 63 8.25 -15.64 2.58
CA PHE A 63 8.54 -14.57 1.66
C PHE A 63 9.97 -14.13 1.82
N VAL A 64 10.44 -13.77 3.01
CA VAL A 64 11.81 -13.27 3.14
C VAL A 64 12.87 -14.33 2.79
N LYS A 65 12.60 -15.61 3.03
CA LYS A 65 13.48 -16.72 2.61
C LYS A 65 13.41 -17.02 1.11
N GLY A 66 12.38 -16.54 0.41
CA GLY A 66 12.12 -16.90 -0.99
C GLY A 66 11.64 -18.34 -1.15
N ASP A 67 11.09 -18.92 -0.10
CA ASP A 67 10.62 -20.29 -0.07
C ASP A 67 9.11 -20.33 -0.30
N ALA A 68 8.71 -20.62 -1.55
CA ALA A 68 7.31 -20.75 -1.92
C ALA A 68 6.74 -22.17 -1.70
N SER A 69 7.54 -23.13 -1.20
CA SER A 69 7.14 -24.54 -1.10
C SER A 69 5.93 -24.76 -0.17
N GLN A 70 5.74 -23.87 0.81
CA GLN A 70 4.69 -23.96 1.81
C GLN A 70 3.43 -23.14 1.46
N ASN A 71 3.41 -22.43 0.32
CA ASN A 71 2.30 -21.53 -0.03
C ASN A 71 0.94 -22.24 -0.08
N GLN A 72 0.90 -23.50 -0.54
CA GLN A 72 -0.34 -24.28 -0.56
C GLN A 72 -0.86 -24.58 0.84
N ILE A 73 0.05 -24.88 1.78
CA ILE A 73 -0.30 -25.17 3.18
C ILE A 73 -0.81 -23.89 3.86
N TYR A 74 -0.16 -22.75 3.64
CA TYR A 74 -0.61 -21.47 4.20
C TYR A 74 -1.97 -21.03 3.64
N ASN A 75 -2.22 -21.22 2.34
CA ASN A 75 -3.54 -21.00 1.74
C ASN A 75 -4.63 -21.85 2.41
N ARG A 76 -4.34 -23.13 2.65
CA ARG A 76 -5.27 -24.02 3.35
C ARG A 76 -5.55 -23.53 4.78
N TRP A 77 -4.51 -23.20 5.54
CA TRP A 77 -4.68 -22.71 6.91
C TRP A 77 -5.44 -21.39 6.98
N ILE A 78 -5.23 -20.48 6.04
CA ILE A 78 -6.02 -19.25 5.92
C ILE A 78 -7.49 -19.57 5.69
N GLY A 79 -7.81 -20.50 4.78
CA GLY A 79 -9.19 -20.94 4.55
C GLY A 79 -9.81 -21.63 5.77
N ASP A 80 -9.04 -22.36 6.56
CA ASP A 80 -9.50 -23.01 7.80
C ASP A 80 -9.82 -21.96 8.87
N VAL A 81 -8.93 -20.99 9.09
CA VAL A 81 -9.12 -19.90 10.06
C VAL A 81 -10.30 -18.99 9.65
N GLU A 82 -10.42 -18.65 8.36
CA GLU A 82 -11.52 -17.84 7.85
C GLU A 82 -12.89 -18.53 8.07
N ARG A 83 -12.99 -19.84 7.78
CA ARG A 83 -14.23 -20.59 8.02
C ARG A 83 -14.60 -20.62 9.50
N ALA A 84 -13.61 -20.83 10.37
CA ALA A 84 -13.82 -20.83 11.81
C ALA A 84 -14.25 -19.44 12.34
N LEU A 85 -13.65 -18.36 11.83
CA LEU A 85 -14.05 -16.98 12.16
C LEU A 85 -15.48 -16.67 11.71
N LYS A 86 -15.83 -17.03 10.47
CA LYS A 86 -17.19 -16.86 9.95
C LYS A 86 -18.22 -17.60 10.81
N SER A 87 -17.92 -18.83 11.22
CA SER A 87 -18.78 -19.60 12.12
C SER A 87 -18.88 -18.99 13.53
N ALA A 88 -17.82 -18.36 14.02
CA ALA A 88 -17.84 -17.69 15.32
C ALA A 88 -18.65 -16.40 15.28
N LEU A 89 -18.59 -15.64 14.18
CA LEU A 89 -19.37 -14.42 13.98
C LEU A 89 -20.89 -14.66 13.90
N THR A 90 -21.33 -15.87 13.58
CA THR A 90 -22.76 -16.24 13.63
C THR A 90 -23.28 -16.54 15.04
N GLN A 91 -22.40 -16.54 16.05
CA GLN A 91 -22.79 -16.74 17.45
C GLN A 91 -23.23 -15.41 18.07
N ASP A 92 -24.06 -15.47 19.12
CA ASP A 92 -24.47 -14.29 19.88
C ASP A 92 -23.28 -13.78 20.70
N LEU A 93 -22.54 -12.82 20.13
CA LEU A 93 -21.34 -12.24 20.71
C LEU A 93 -21.66 -10.86 21.32
N ALA A 94 -21.04 -10.54 22.45
CA ALA A 94 -21.05 -9.18 22.97
C ALA A 94 -20.46 -8.20 21.93
N SER A 95 -20.99 -6.98 21.84
CA SER A 95 -20.63 -5.98 20.82
C SER A 95 -19.12 -5.76 20.66
N HIS A 96 -18.36 -5.72 21.76
CA HIS A 96 -16.91 -5.56 21.73
C HIS A 96 -16.18 -6.81 21.18
N GLU A 97 -16.68 -8.00 21.46
CA GLU A 97 -16.11 -9.24 20.91
C GLU A 97 -16.42 -9.36 19.42
N ALA A 98 -17.64 -9.00 18.99
CA ALA A 98 -18.02 -8.94 17.58
C ALA A 98 -17.11 -7.97 16.79
N HIS A 99 -16.81 -6.79 17.33
CA HIS A 99 -15.89 -5.82 16.71
C HIS A 99 -14.48 -6.41 16.51
N ASN A 100 -13.91 -7.02 17.55
CA ASN A 100 -12.59 -7.65 17.45
C ASN A 100 -12.57 -8.80 16.42
N ARG A 101 -13.66 -9.58 16.34
CA ARG A 101 -13.80 -10.67 15.36
C ARG A 101 -13.94 -10.17 13.92
N LEU A 102 -14.59 -9.03 13.70
CA LEU A 102 -14.64 -8.39 12.39
C LEU A 102 -13.24 -7.93 11.94
N GLY A 103 -12.45 -7.35 12.87
CA GLY A 103 -11.05 -7.01 12.61
C GLY A 103 -10.18 -8.23 12.29
N ASP A 104 -10.32 -9.34 13.04
CA ASP A 104 -9.64 -10.61 12.76
C ASP A 104 -10.04 -11.17 11.37
N CYS A 105 -11.34 -11.07 11.03
CA CYS A 105 -11.88 -11.50 9.74
C CYS A 105 -11.32 -10.67 8.58
N LEU A 106 -11.22 -9.36 8.76
CA LEU A 106 -10.60 -8.45 7.79
C LEU A 106 -9.13 -8.82 7.55
N GLU A 107 -8.36 -9.03 8.61
CA GLU A 107 -6.94 -9.38 8.50
C GLU A 107 -6.72 -10.72 7.78
N VAL A 108 -7.44 -11.78 8.16
CA VAL A 108 -7.27 -13.09 7.51
C VAL A 108 -7.66 -13.06 6.03
N GLN A 109 -8.65 -12.25 5.66
CA GLN A 109 -9.03 -12.09 4.26
C GLN A 109 -7.99 -11.29 3.48
N LEU A 110 -7.39 -10.26 4.09
CA LEU A 110 -6.29 -9.49 3.49
C LEU A 110 -5.01 -10.31 3.32
N LEU A 111 -4.75 -11.31 4.17
CA LEU A 111 -3.62 -12.24 3.99
C LEU A 111 -3.61 -12.93 2.61
N LYS A 112 -4.78 -13.15 2.02
CA LYS A 112 -4.90 -13.75 0.69
C LYS A 112 -4.27 -12.89 -0.40
N THR A 113 -4.28 -11.56 -0.23
CA THR A 113 -3.69 -10.62 -1.20
C THR A 113 -2.17 -10.78 -1.30
N MET A 114 -1.50 -11.14 -0.20
CA MET A 114 -0.05 -11.35 -0.20
C MET A 114 0.35 -12.61 -0.96
N MET A 115 -0.48 -13.65 -0.93
CA MET A 115 -0.18 -14.94 -1.58
C MET A 115 -0.74 -15.04 -3.01
N GLY A 116 -1.75 -14.24 -3.33
CA GLY A 116 -2.41 -14.21 -4.63
C GLY A 116 -1.61 -13.50 -5.72
N ASN A 117 -2.15 -13.48 -6.94
CA ASN A 117 -1.67 -12.59 -7.99
C ASN A 117 -2.34 -11.21 -7.88
N CYS A 118 -1.70 -10.15 -8.41
CA CYS A 118 -2.27 -8.81 -8.38
C CYS A 118 -3.68 -8.75 -8.98
N ALA A 119 -3.95 -9.53 -10.05
CA ALA A 119 -5.26 -9.61 -10.67
C ALA A 119 -6.37 -10.04 -9.68
N SER A 120 -6.03 -10.88 -8.70
CA SER A 120 -6.94 -11.29 -7.63
C SER A 120 -7.07 -10.25 -6.52
N THR A 121 -6.08 -9.37 -6.30
CA THR A 121 -6.10 -8.38 -5.22
C THR A 121 -7.34 -7.49 -5.28
N TYR A 122 -7.69 -6.95 -6.46
CA TYR A 122 -8.89 -6.12 -6.60
C TYR A 122 -10.18 -6.90 -6.29
N GLN A 123 -10.27 -8.18 -6.65
CA GLN A 123 -11.43 -9.03 -6.36
C GLN A 123 -11.50 -9.44 -4.89
N VAL A 124 -10.34 -9.71 -4.27
CA VAL A 124 -10.26 -9.95 -2.84
C VAL A 124 -10.74 -8.71 -2.10
N LEU A 125 -10.23 -7.52 -2.44
CA LEU A 125 -10.68 -6.27 -1.83
C LEU A 125 -12.19 -6.09 -1.96
N ARG A 126 -12.76 -6.30 -3.16
CA ARG A 126 -14.22 -6.27 -3.37
C ARG A 126 -14.99 -7.21 -2.42
N THR A 127 -14.48 -8.42 -2.24
CA THR A 127 -15.09 -9.44 -1.36
C THR A 127 -14.98 -9.05 0.11
N VAL A 128 -13.93 -8.31 0.46
CA VAL A 128 -13.59 -7.89 1.81
C VAL A 128 -14.29 -6.58 2.20
N THR A 129 -14.67 -5.74 1.23
CA THR A 129 -15.32 -4.43 1.44
C THR A 129 -16.46 -4.47 2.46
N PRO A 130 -17.41 -5.43 2.44
CA PRO A 130 -18.48 -5.47 3.43
C PRO A 130 -17.97 -5.63 4.87
N THR A 131 -16.97 -6.50 5.08
CA THR A 131 -16.33 -6.70 6.39
C THR A 131 -15.60 -5.44 6.83
N PHE A 132 -14.90 -4.78 5.91
CA PHE A 132 -14.23 -3.51 6.17
C PHE A 132 -15.23 -2.44 6.63
N LEU A 133 -16.31 -2.21 5.86
CA LEU A 133 -17.33 -1.23 6.20
C LEU A 133 -17.98 -1.54 7.55
N GLN A 134 -18.36 -2.79 7.81
CA GLN A 134 -18.89 -3.19 9.12
C GLN A 134 -17.91 -2.89 10.25
N THR A 135 -16.62 -3.13 10.04
CA THR A 135 -15.59 -2.82 11.04
C THR A 135 -15.51 -1.31 11.30
N VAL A 136 -15.45 -0.48 10.26
CA VAL A 136 -15.36 0.99 10.38
C VAL A 136 -16.61 1.57 11.04
N PHE A 137 -17.82 1.18 10.60
CA PHE A 137 -19.07 1.69 11.17
C PHE A 137 -19.32 1.21 12.60
N SER A 138 -18.65 0.14 13.04
CA SER A 138 -18.75 -0.34 14.42
C SER A 138 -17.79 0.35 15.40
N ASP A 139 -16.91 1.24 14.92
CA ASP A 139 -15.99 2.03 15.75
C ASP A 139 -16.35 3.52 15.70
N PRO A 140 -17.13 4.02 16.69
CA PRO A 140 -17.48 5.44 16.78
C PRO A 140 -16.26 6.36 16.89
N GLY A 141 -15.11 5.87 17.36
CA GLY A 141 -13.89 6.66 17.54
C GLY A 141 -13.24 7.10 16.22
N LEU A 142 -13.65 6.53 15.09
CA LEU A 142 -13.16 6.92 13.76
C LEU A 142 -13.92 8.09 13.15
N TRP A 143 -15.12 8.40 13.65
CA TRP A 143 -16.03 9.35 13.04
C TRP A 143 -15.96 10.72 13.73
N SER A 144 -15.98 11.79 12.94
CA SER A 144 -16.14 13.14 13.47
C SER A 144 -17.61 13.53 13.50
N ASP A 145 -18.01 14.37 14.45
CA ASP A 145 -19.42 14.80 14.63
C ASP A 145 -20.00 15.58 13.42
N SER A 146 -19.16 15.98 12.46
CA SER A 146 -19.53 16.85 11.32
C SER A 146 -19.33 16.19 9.95
N GLY A 147 -18.96 14.91 9.88
CA GLY A 147 -18.69 14.21 8.63
C GLY A 147 -19.94 13.78 7.87
N ASP A 148 -19.82 13.62 6.55
CA ASP A 148 -20.82 12.92 5.76
C ASP A 148 -20.86 11.44 6.18
N PRO A 149 -21.99 10.91 6.68
CA PRO A 149 -22.07 9.53 7.15
C PRO A 149 -21.95 8.50 6.02
N THR A 150 -21.98 8.93 4.75
CA THR A 150 -21.85 8.04 3.60
C THR A 150 -20.41 7.82 3.14
N SER A 151 -19.47 8.64 3.61
CA SER A 151 -18.05 8.60 3.23
C SER A 151 -17.17 8.10 4.37
N VAL A 152 -16.18 7.25 4.07
CA VAL A 152 -15.35 6.59 5.09
C VAL A 152 -14.16 7.48 5.50
N PRO A 153 -13.97 7.80 6.80
CA PRO A 153 -12.97 8.76 7.25
C PRO A 153 -11.54 8.21 7.13
N LEU A 154 -10.81 8.65 6.10
CA LEU A 154 -9.50 8.07 5.76
C LEU A 154 -8.41 8.48 6.76
N GLY A 155 -8.40 9.74 7.21
CA GLY A 155 -7.40 10.23 8.17
C GLY A 155 -7.39 9.43 9.48
N PRO A 156 -8.53 9.28 10.18
CA PRO A 156 -8.67 8.43 11.36
C PRO A 156 -8.31 6.97 11.11
N ILE A 157 -8.66 6.39 9.96
CA ILE A 157 -8.30 5.01 9.60
C ILE A 157 -6.79 4.84 9.48
N ILE A 158 -6.12 5.79 8.84
CA ILE A 158 -4.66 5.85 8.74
C ILE A 158 -4.01 5.97 10.13
N ALA A 159 -4.55 6.82 11.00
CA ALA A 159 -4.04 6.98 12.35
C ALA A 159 -4.39 5.81 13.31
N SER A 160 -5.27 4.89 12.89
CA SER A 160 -5.80 3.83 13.75
C SER A 160 -4.75 2.80 14.16
N THR A 161 -4.91 2.26 15.37
CA THR A 161 -4.15 1.09 15.85
C THR A 161 -4.63 -0.22 15.21
N HIS A 162 -5.80 -0.21 14.56
CA HIS A 162 -6.32 -1.32 13.76
C HIS A 162 -5.65 -1.35 12.38
N HIS A 163 -4.45 -1.91 12.33
CA HIS A 163 -3.61 -1.98 11.13
C HIS A 163 -4.31 -2.59 9.90
N ALA A 164 -5.29 -3.47 10.09
CA ALA A 164 -6.07 -4.08 9.02
C ALA A 164 -6.91 -3.04 8.25
N LEU A 165 -7.42 -2.00 8.94
CA LEU A 165 -8.16 -0.91 8.31
C LEU A 165 -7.24 -0.06 7.42
N ALA A 166 -6.10 0.37 7.96
CA ALA A 166 -5.10 1.14 7.21
C ALA A 166 -4.55 0.34 6.02
N HIS A 167 -4.31 -0.97 6.20
CA HIS A 167 -3.84 -1.85 5.13
C HIS A 167 -4.89 -2.02 4.03
N PHE A 168 -6.18 -2.17 4.37
CA PHE A 168 -7.26 -2.20 3.39
C PHE A 168 -7.29 -0.89 2.59
N ALA A 169 -7.29 0.26 3.27
CA ALA A 169 -7.35 1.56 2.62
C ALA A 169 -6.15 1.78 1.67
N LEU A 170 -4.93 1.50 2.13
CA LEU A 170 -3.75 1.57 1.28
C LEU A 170 -3.87 0.65 0.05
N ALA A 171 -4.28 -0.61 0.25
CA ALA A 171 -4.43 -1.56 -0.85
C ALA A 171 -5.52 -1.14 -1.85
N ASP A 172 -6.63 -0.58 -1.38
CA ASP A 172 -7.73 -0.08 -2.23
C ASP A 172 -7.28 1.13 -3.07
N LEU A 173 -6.67 2.13 -2.44
CA LEU A 173 -6.18 3.34 -3.11
C LEU A 173 -5.11 3.03 -4.16
N LEU A 174 -4.18 2.14 -3.83
CA LEU A 174 -3.17 1.69 -4.78
C LEU A 174 -3.80 0.87 -5.90
N SER A 175 -4.82 0.06 -5.61
CA SER A 175 -5.52 -0.74 -6.64
C SER A 175 -6.25 0.17 -7.59
N ALA A 176 -6.89 1.20 -7.07
CA ALA A 176 -7.53 2.20 -7.90
C ALA A 176 -6.53 2.86 -8.86
N LEU A 177 -5.33 3.24 -8.40
CA LEU A 177 -4.27 3.79 -9.26
C LEU A 177 -3.74 2.76 -10.25
N ALA A 178 -3.28 1.62 -9.77
CA ALA A 178 -2.54 0.65 -10.58
C ALA A 178 -3.43 0.00 -11.63
N PHE A 179 -4.68 -0.32 -11.30
CA PHE A 179 -5.64 -0.86 -12.27
C PHE A 179 -6.36 0.24 -13.05
N GLY A 180 -6.33 1.49 -12.61
CA GLY A 180 -7.16 2.55 -13.19
C GLY A 180 -8.65 2.22 -13.09
N LEU A 181 -9.06 1.68 -11.95
CA LEU A 181 -10.44 1.36 -11.59
C LEU A 181 -10.85 2.22 -10.38
N PRO A 182 -12.15 2.44 -10.15
CA PRO A 182 -12.59 3.10 -8.93
C PRO A 182 -12.15 2.33 -7.68
N SER A 183 -11.88 3.08 -6.60
CA SER A 183 -11.77 2.52 -5.25
C SER A 183 -13.07 1.80 -4.88
N HIS A 184 -12.99 0.78 -4.03
CA HIS A 184 -14.17 0.07 -3.54
C HIS A 184 -14.98 0.88 -2.53
N VAL A 185 -14.34 1.86 -1.90
CA VAL A 185 -14.94 2.73 -0.89
C VAL A 185 -14.73 4.19 -1.25
N GLU A 186 -15.72 5.02 -0.96
CA GLU A 186 -15.61 6.48 -1.02
C GLU A 186 -14.97 6.98 0.27
N TYR A 187 -13.81 7.61 0.14
CA TYR A 187 -13.01 8.06 1.27
C TYR A 187 -13.21 9.55 1.52
N ASP A 188 -13.55 9.91 2.76
CA ASP A 188 -13.49 11.28 3.23
C ASP A 188 -12.05 11.61 3.62
N THR A 189 -11.45 12.57 2.90
CA THR A 189 -10.12 13.11 3.14
C THR A 189 -10.15 14.38 3.99
N ALA A 190 -11.34 14.92 4.29
CA ALA A 190 -11.48 16.10 5.10
C ALA A 190 -10.97 15.86 6.53
N GLY A 191 -10.39 16.90 7.11
CA GLY A 191 -9.93 16.86 8.50
C GLY A 191 -8.65 16.08 8.75
N TYR A 192 -8.01 15.45 7.75
CA TYR A 192 -6.66 14.94 7.94
C TYR A 192 -5.70 16.09 8.22
N THR A 193 -5.06 16.04 9.38
CA THR A 193 -4.00 16.96 9.78
C THR A 193 -2.71 16.15 9.90
N PRO A 194 -1.64 16.51 9.17
CA PRO A 194 -0.36 15.83 9.30
C PRO A 194 0.09 15.85 10.77
N THR A 195 0.23 14.68 11.37
CA THR A 195 0.69 14.56 12.76
C THR A 195 2.21 14.67 12.82
N SER A 196 2.73 15.27 13.89
CA SER A 196 4.19 15.29 14.15
C SER A 196 4.78 13.91 14.47
N ILE A 197 3.92 12.92 14.74
CA ILE A 197 4.29 11.53 14.99
C ILE A 197 3.90 10.73 13.75
N PRO A 198 4.84 10.06 13.07
CA PRO A 198 4.51 9.23 11.93
C PRO A 198 3.70 8.03 12.39
N VAL A 199 2.73 7.63 11.58
CA VAL A 199 1.89 6.47 11.85
C VAL A 199 2.69 5.18 11.62
N PRO A 200 2.43 4.09 12.38
CA PRO A 200 3.29 2.90 12.36
C PRO A 200 3.45 2.21 11.00
N PHE A 201 2.60 2.50 10.01
CA PHE A 201 2.70 1.88 8.68
C PHE A 201 3.64 2.63 7.72
N GLU A 202 3.93 3.92 7.95
CA GLU A 202 4.62 4.76 6.96
C GLU A 202 6.02 4.22 6.62
N TRP A 203 6.77 3.78 7.64
CA TRP A 203 8.11 3.24 7.48
C TRP A 203 8.09 1.79 6.99
N THR A 204 7.06 1.02 7.32
CA THR A 204 6.92 -0.37 6.87
C THR A 204 6.63 -0.43 5.37
N ASP A 205 5.69 0.40 4.91
CA ASP A 205 5.24 0.37 3.51
C ASP A 205 5.95 1.43 2.66
N SER A 206 6.82 2.26 3.25
CA SER A 206 7.46 3.44 2.62
C SER A 206 6.45 4.32 1.90
N SER A 207 5.28 4.49 2.51
CA SER A 207 4.12 5.21 1.98
C SER A 207 3.68 6.25 3.01
N PRO A 208 4.12 7.52 2.88
CA PRO A 208 3.73 8.59 3.80
C PRO A 208 2.21 8.84 3.76
N ALA A 209 1.58 8.99 4.93
CA ALA A 209 0.13 9.13 5.07
C ALA A 209 -0.45 10.29 4.26
N GLU A 210 0.23 11.45 4.25
CA GLU A 210 -0.21 12.62 3.48
C GLU A 210 -0.37 12.30 1.99
N PHE A 211 0.52 11.49 1.42
CA PHE A 211 0.42 11.09 0.02
C PHE A 211 -0.67 10.04 -0.22
N GLN A 212 -1.09 9.27 0.79
CA GLN A 212 -2.26 8.40 0.69
C GLN A 212 -3.55 9.24 0.63
N ILE A 213 -3.64 10.30 1.43
CA ILE A 213 -4.75 11.26 1.39
C ILE A 213 -4.83 11.93 0.01
N ILE A 214 -3.73 12.46 -0.49
CA ILE A 214 -3.69 13.09 -1.82
C ILE A 214 -4.00 12.06 -2.93
N LEU A 215 -3.53 10.82 -2.80
CA LEU A 215 -3.86 9.75 -3.74
C LEU A 215 -5.36 9.45 -3.78
N ALA A 216 -6.02 9.41 -2.63
CA ALA A 216 -7.48 9.25 -2.55
C ALA A 216 -8.19 10.38 -3.28
N ASP A 217 -7.78 11.63 -3.06
CA ASP A 217 -8.34 12.79 -3.75
C ASP A 217 -8.11 12.74 -5.27
N ILE A 218 -6.92 12.32 -5.73
CA ILE A 218 -6.64 12.18 -7.18
C ILE A 218 -7.52 11.10 -7.79
N ASN A 219 -7.70 9.95 -7.11
CA ASN A 219 -8.57 8.87 -7.58
C ASN A 219 -10.03 9.36 -7.68
N ALA A 220 -10.53 10.04 -6.64
CA ALA A 220 -11.86 10.64 -6.64
C ALA A 220 -12.05 11.65 -7.78
N CYS A 221 -11.04 12.50 -8.01
CA CYS A 221 -11.05 13.50 -9.09
C CYS A 221 -11.06 12.86 -10.48
N ARG A 222 -10.22 11.82 -10.70
CA ARG A 222 -10.17 11.03 -11.94
C ARG A 222 -11.52 10.39 -12.24
N ASP A 223 -12.17 9.85 -11.22
CA ASP A 223 -13.45 9.15 -11.32
C ASP A 223 -14.66 10.10 -11.33
N LYS A 224 -14.42 11.41 -11.21
CA LYS A 224 -15.43 12.48 -11.19
C LYS A 224 -16.45 12.28 -10.06
N GLN A 225 -15.98 11.83 -8.90
CA GLN A 225 -16.83 11.66 -7.72
C GLN A 225 -17.39 13.02 -7.26
N PRO A 226 -18.66 13.07 -6.80
CA PRO A 226 -19.21 14.26 -6.18
C PRO A 226 -18.37 14.70 -4.98
N GLY A 227 -18.10 15.99 -4.84
CA GLY A 227 -17.31 16.52 -3.73
C GLY A 227 -15.79 16.30 -3.83
N ALA A 228 -15.31 15.65 -4.90
CA ALA A 228 -13.87 15.51 -5.13
C ALA A 228 -13.19 16.88 -5.22
N ARG A 229 -11.99 16.99 -4.62
CA ARG A 229 -11.18 18.21 -4.67
C ARG A 229 -10.82 18.59 -6.11
N SER A 230 -10.69 19.89 -6.36
CA SER A 230 -10.32 20.38 -7.68
C SER A 230 -8.90 19.93 -8.03
N ARG A 231 -8.68 19.58 -9.30
CA ARG A 231 -7.36 19.19 -9.81
C ARG A 231 -6.33 20.32 -9.64
N GLU A 232 -6.77 21.58 -9.72
CA GLU A 232 -5.93 22.76 -9.52
C GLU A 232 -5.46 22.89 -8.06
N ASP A 233 -6.32 22.56 -7.09
CA ASP A 233 -5.94 22.55 -5.66
C ASP A 233 -4.97 21.41 -5.35
N LEU A 234 -5.18 20.23 -5.94
CA LEU A 234 -4.30 19.08 -5.79
C LEU A 234 -2.91 19.34 -6.39
N GLU A 235 -2.86 19.89 -7.60
CA GLU A 235 -1.60 20.30 -8.23
C GLU A 235 -0.88 21.35 -7.38
N ARG A 236 -1.59 22.39 -6.93
CA ARG A 236 -1.01 23.43 -6.08
C ARG A 236 -0.46 22.86 -4.79
N GLN A 237 -1.17 21.95 -4.13
CA GLN A 237 -0.69 21.30 -2.91
C GLN A 237 0.58 20.49 -3.17
N LEU A 238 0.63 19.67 -4.23
CA LEU A 238 1.79 18.86 -4.57
C LEU A 238 3.01 19.70 -5.01
N LEU A 239 2.79 20.86 -5.64
CA LEU A 239 3.86 21.78 -6.03
C LEU A 239 4.38 22.61 -4.85
N ALA A 240 3.51 22.99 -3.91
CA ALA A 240 3.88 23.74 -2.71
C ALA A 240 4.44 22.86 -1.58
N TRP A 241 4.25 21.54 -1.67
CA TRP A 241 4.72 20.60 -0.66
C TRP A 241 6.23 20.70 -0.46
N GLN A 242 6.65 20.65 0.79
CA GLN A 242 8.05 20.62 1.20
C GLN A 242 8.25 19.53 2.24
N ALA A 243 9.39 18.86 2.13
CA ALA A 243 9.74 17.80 3.06
C ALA A 243 9.90 18.36 4.48
N GLN A 244 9.17 17.76 5.42
CA GLN A 244 9.12 18.24 6.80
C GLN A 244 10.26 17.61 7.61
N PRO A 245 11.13 18.41 8.25
CA PRO A 245 12.25 17.89 9.03
C PRO A 245 11.87 17.25 10.38
N SER A 246 10.62 17.36 10.80
CA SER A 246 10.16 17.01 12.16
C SER A 246 10.12 15.51 12.45
N TYR A 247 10.38 14.65 11.46
CA TYR A 247 10.33 13.19 11.61
C TYR A 247 11.64 12.55 12.11
N TYR A 248 12.73 13.30 12.27
CA TYR A 248 14.05 12.69 12.50
C TYR A 248 14.32 12.36 13.96
N ASN A 249 14.68 11.10 14.19
CA ASN A 249 15.19 10.61 15.46
C ASN A 249 16.73 10.58 15.43
N GLU A 250 17.38 10.76 16.58
CA GLU A 250 18.83 10.56 16.78
C GLU A 250 19.31 9.16 16.32
N SER A 251 18.40 8.17 16.28
CA SER A 251 18.72 6.80 15.85
C SER A 251 18.89 6.59 14.33
N TRP A 252 18.44 7.54 13.51
CA TRP A 252 18.52 7.43 12.06
C TRP A 252 19.87 7.94 11.55
N GLU A 253 20.54 7.12 10.77
CA GLU A 253 21.79 7.51 10.12
C GLU A 253 21.49 8.50 8.98
N THR A 254 22.46 9.36 8.64
CA THR A 254 22.29 10.39 7.60
C THR A 254 21.79 9.80 6.27
N TRP A 255 22.24 8.60 5.89
CA TRP A 255 21.80 7.94 4.68
C TRP A 255 20.33 7.47 4.73
N MET A 256 19.82 7.09 5.91
CA MET A 256 18.40 6.75 6.10
C MET A 256 17.54 8.00 5.95
N ILE A 257 17.99 9.11 6.53
CA ILE A 257 17.32 10.42 6.39
C ILE A 257 17.26 10.82 4.90
N SER A 258 18.40 10.77 4.19
CA SER A 258 18.44 11.05 2.75
C SER A 258 17.53 10.13 1.93
N ALA A 259 17.48 8.83 2.27
CA ALA A 259 16.61 7.89 1.59
C ALA A 259 15.13 8.15 1.87
N TRP A 260 14.77 8.59 3.07
CA TRP A 260 13.38 8.95 3.41
C TRP A 260 12.94 10.21 2.67
N PHE A 261 13.81 11.23 2.56
CA PHE A 261 13.56 12.38 1.70
C PHE A 261 13.32 11.96 0.25
N ALA A 262 14.14 11.04 -0.26
CA ALA A 262 13.96 10.51 -1.60
C ALA A 262 12.63 9.73 -1.75
N VAL A 263 12.20 8.98 -0.73
CA VAL A 263 10.87 8.35 -0.69
C VAL A 263 9.78 9.40 -0.84
N GLN A 264 9.76 10.41 0.03
CA GLN A 264 8.72 11.44 0.03
C GLN A 264 8.69 12.21 -1.30
N GLU A 265 9.85 12.64 -1.79
CA GLU A 265 9.95 13.38 -3.05
C GLU A 265 9.52 12.51 -4.24
N SER A 266 9.91 11.23 -4.26
CA SER A 266 9.46 10.31 -5.32
C SER A 266 7.95 10.08 -5.31
N TRP A 267 7.31 10.06 -4.14
CA TRP A 267 5.85 10.02 -4.01
C TRP A 267 5.21 11.27 -4.60
N ARG A 268 5.67 12.45 -4.20
CA ARG A 268 5.18 13.73 -4.71
C ARG A 268 5.24 13.81 -6.23
N LEU A 269 6.39 13.44 -6.82
CA LEU A 269 6.61 13.43 -8.27
C LEU A 269 5.74 12.39 -8.99
N SER A 270 5.53 11.22 -8.37
CA SER A 270 4.68 10.17 -8.93
C SER A 270 3.22 10.58 -8.94
N LEU A 271 2.74 11.21 -7.86
CA LEU A 271 1.37 11.73 -7.79
C LEU A 271 1.15 12.90 -8.74
N LEU A 272 2.13 13.79 -8.93
CA LEU A 272 2.05 14.84 -9.96
C LEU A 272 1.96 14.24 -11.37
N SER A 273 2.82 13.27 -11.68
CA SER A 273 2.80 12.58 -12.97
C SER A 273 1.45 11.87 -13.20
N TYR A 274 0.95 11.18 -12.18
CA TYR A 274 -0.34 10.51 -12.22
C TYR A 274 -1.50 11.50 -12.40
N LEU A 275 -1.52 12.61 -11.66
CA LEU A 275 -2.50 13.70 -11.80
C LEU A 275 -2.50 14.25 -13.24
N TYR A 276 -1.33 14.53 -13.81
CA TYR A 276 -1.22 15.04 -15.17
C TYR A 276 -1.72 14.04 -16.22
N LEU A 277 -1.37 12.77 -16.09
CA LEU A 277 -1.80 11.73 -17.02
C LEU A 277 -3.30 11.43 -16.91
N ALA A 278 -3.76 11.14 -15.68
CA ALA A 278 -5.08 10.55 -15.45
C ALA A 278 -6.20 11.58 -15.34
N VAL A 279 -5.92 12.78 -14.83
CA VAL A 279 -6.93 13.83 -14.57
C VAL A 279 -6.81 14.98 -15.58
N TYR A 280 -5.60 15.45 -15.88
CA TYR A 280 -5.41 16.47 -16.92
C TYR A 280 -5.35 15.90 -18.34
N HIS A 281 -5.30 14.57 -18.49
CA HIS A 281 -5.23 13.87 -19.78
C HIS A 281 -4.04 14.29 -20.65
N ARG A 282 -2.92 14.67 -20.01
CA ARG A 282 -1.70 15.05 -20.72
C ARG A 282 -0.99 13.81 -21.24
N PRO A 283 -0.35 13.89 -22.41
CA PRO A 283 0.51 12.82 -22.92
C PRO A 283 1.84 12.77 -22.16
N SER A 284 2.55 11.64 -22.25
CA SER A 284 3.82 11.43 -21.55
C SER A 284 4.99 12.28 -22.07
N ASP A 285 4.84 12.95 -23.21
CA ASP A 285 5.80 13.93 -23.74
C ASP A 285 5.53 15.37 -23.32
N ASP A 286 4.45 15.63 -22.56
CA ASP A 286 4.26 16.93 -21.92
C ASP A 286 5.47 17.25 -21.03
N THR A 287 5.97 18.49 -21.12
CA THR A 287 7.18 18.93 -20.43
C THR A 287 7.14 18.69 -18.93
N GLN A 288 5.98 18.89 -18.28
CA GLN A 288 5.85 18.68 -16.83
C GLN A 288 5.89 17.18 -16.50
N VAL A 289 5.26 16.33 -17.32
CA VAL A 289 5.29 14.87 -17.16
C VAL A 289 6.70 14.31 -17.36
N GLN A 290 7.42 14.77 -18.39
CA GLN A 290 8.80 14.36 -18.64
C GLN A 290 9.73 14.77 -17.51
N LEU A 291 9.60 16.00 -17.01
CA LEU A 291 10.40 16.49 -15.89
C LEU A 291 10.19 15.63 -14.64
N CYS A 292 8.92 15.38 -14.26
CA CYS A 292 8.61 14.55 -13.10
C CYS A 292 9.15 13.12 -13.29
N THR A 293 8.97 12.53 -14.47
CA THR A 293 9.46 11.18 -14.80
C THR A 293 10.98 11.07 -14.67
N GLN A 294 11.72 12.05 -15.19
CA GLN A 294 13.17 12.09 -15.06
C GLN A 294 13.59 12.19 -13.59
N GLN A 295 12.97 13.11 -12.84
CA GLN A 295 13.27 13.31 -11.43
C GLN A 295 12.96 12.06 -10.59
N ILE A 296 11.91 11.30 -10.90
CA ILE A 296 11.62 10.02 -10.22
C ILE A 296 12.80 9.06 -10.37
N PHE A 297 13.34 8.88 -11.58
CA PHE A 297 14.50 8.00 -11.78
C PHE A 297 15.75 8.52 -11.06
N GLU A 298 15.99 9.83 -11.09
CA GLU A 298 17.12 10.45 -10.40
C GLU A 298 17.03 10.25 -8.88
N VAL A 299 15.91 10.64 -8.27
CA VAL A 299 15.69 10.57 -6.82
C VAL A 299 15.72 9.13 -6.32
N THR A 300 15.06 8.19 -7.00
CA THR A 300 15.06 6.78 -6.60
C THR A 300 16.45 6.13 -6.76
N SER A 301 17.27 6.59 -7.70
CA SER A 301 18.65 6.10 -7.87
C SER A 301 19.60 6.54 -6.75
N MET A 302 19.27 7.62 -6.03
CA MET A 302 20.06 8.11 -4.88
C MET A 302 19.90 7.22 -3.64
N VAL A 303 18.85 6.41 -3.58
CA VAL A 303 18.59 5.50 -2.48
C VAL A 303 19.51 4.29 -2.59
N LYS A 304 20.60 4.34 -1.82
CA LYS A 304 21.60 3.26 -1.76
C LYS A 304 20.98 2.00 -1.17
N GLN A 305 21.26 0.84 -1.76
CA GLN A 305 21.06 -0.41 -1.05
C GLN A 305 22.27 -0.63 -0.13
N PRO A 306 22.11 -0.75 1.20
CA PRO A 306 23.23 -1.04 2.08
C PRO A 306 23.82 -2.39 1.73
N GLU A 307 25.14 -2.49 1.52
CA GLU A 307 25.83 -3.71 1.08
C GLU A 307 25.62 -4.91 2.02
N SER A 308 25.34 -4.66 3.30
CA SER A 308 25.07 -5.66 4.33
C SER A 308 23.57 -5.99 4.51
N SER A 309 22.66 -5.21 3.93
CA SER A 309 21.23 -5.32 4.18
C SER A 309 20.50 -5.94 3.00
N LYS A 310 19.64 -6.94 3.29
CA LYS A 310 18.65 -7.44 2.32
C LYS A 310 17.44 -6.52 2.19
N ALA A 311 17.42 -5.39 2.89
CA ALA A 311 16.35 -4.42 2.87
C ALA A 311 16.37 -3.59 1.58
N SER A 312 15.19 -3.33 1.03
CA SER A 312 15.02 -2.37 -0.05
C SER A 312 13.77 -1.54 0.17
N VAL A 313 13.81 -0.28 -0.24
CA VAL A 313 12.63 0.56 -0.27
C VAL A 313 11.70 0.14 -1.42
N PRO A 314 10.40 -0.11 -1.16
CA PRO A 314 9.41 -0.35 -2.20
C PRO A 314 9.13 0.92 -3.00
N PHE A 315 9.68 0.98 -4.20
CA PHE A 315 9.37 2.03 -5.18
C PHE A 315 8.35 1.56 -6.24
N PHE A 316 7.32 0.82 -5.83
CA PHE A 316 6.36 0.23 -6.77
C PHE A 316 5.61 1.31 -7.57
N VAL A 317 4.93 2.23 -6.90
CA VAL A 317 4.14 3.30 -7.55
C VAL A 317 5.04 4.16 -8.43
N GLN A 318 6.24 4.48 -7.93
CA GLN A 318 7.23 5.29 -8.59
C GLN A 318 7.67 4.66 -9.93
N TYR A 319 8.09 3.40 -9.90
CA TYR A 319 8.52 2.73 -11.13
C TYR A 319 7.37 2.34 -12.05
N LEU A 320 6.15 2.12 -11.52
CA LEU A 320 4.97 1.94 -12.36
C LEU A 320 4.68 3.22 -13.15
N ILE A 321 4.53 4.36 -12.46
CA ILE A 321 4.21 5.65 -13.11
C ILE A 321 5.34 6.10 -14.04
N ALA A 322 6.60 6.06 -13.58
CA ALA A 322 7.73 6.43 -14.43
C ALA A 322 7.90 5.47 -15.62
N GLY A 323 7.57 4.18 -15.45
CA GLY A 323 7.58 3.17 -16.51
C GLY A 323 6.51 3.42 -17.59
N ILE A 324 5.31 3.87 -17.18
CA ILE A 324 4.26 4.31 -18.12
C ILE A 324 4.77 5.49 -18.95
N CYS A 325 5.41 6.46 -18.32
CA CYS A 325 5.93 7.66 -18.98
C CYS A 325 7.25 7.46 -19.74
N ALA A 326 7.88 6.30 -19.67
CA ALA A 326 9.26 6.11 -20.16
C ALA A 326 9.35 6.16 -21.69
N GLY A 327 9.91 7.25 -22.21
CA GLY A 327 10.19 7.43 -23.64
C GLY A 327 11.49 6.79 -24.13
N ARG A 328 12.47 6.60 -23.23
CA ARG A 328 13.81 6.05 -23.56
C ARG A 328 13.93 4.59 -23.16
N ASP A 329 14.60 3.78 -23.99
CA ASP A 329 14.81 2.36 -23.70
C ASP A 329 15.58 2.10 -22.41
N SER A 330 16.53 2.98 -22.05
CA SER A 330 17.24 2.89 -20.77
C SER A 330 16.31 3.09 -19.56
N GLN A 331 15.35 4.00 -19.66
CA GLN A 331 14.34 4.23 -18.62
C GLN A 331 13.37 3.03 -18.52
N ARG A 332 12.96 2.48 -19.66
CA ARG A 332 12.10 1.28 -19.73
C ARG A 332 12.78 0.08 -19.09
N MET A 333 14.03 -0.17 -19.45
CA MET A 333 14.85 -1.24 -18.87
C MET A 333 15.00 -1.07 -17.36
N LEU A 334 15.30 0.15 -16.91
CA LEU A 334 15.40 0.43 -15.48
C LEU A 334 14.08 0.18 -14.73
N ALA A 335 12.95 0.68 -15.24
CA ALA A 335 11.64 0.44 -14.64
C ALA A 335 11.29 -1.05 -14.60
N ARG A 336 11.53 -1.76 -15.71
CA ARG A 336 11.35 -3.22 -15.83
C ARG A 336 12.15 -3.95 -14.77
N ASP A 337 13.46 -3.71 -14.71
CA ASP A 337 14.37 -4.43 -13.83
C ASP A 337 14.02 -4.16 -12.37
N ARG A 338 13.67 -2.92 -12.05
CA ARG A 338 13.25 -2.56 -10.69
C ARG A 338 11.95 -3.25 -10.33
N LEU A 339 10.89 -3.15 -11.14
CA LEU A 339 9.60 -3.83 -10.89
C LEU A 339 9.73 -5.35 -10.86
N ALA A 340 10.63 -5.96 -11.63
CA ALA A 340 10.92 -7.39 -11.56
C ALA A 340 11.69 -7.75 -10.28
N ALA A 341 12.61 -6.88 -9.86
CA ALA A 341 13.40 -7.03 -8.64
C ALA A 341 12.61 -6.73 -7.35
N VAL A 342 11.45 -6.06 -7.43
CA VAL A 342 10.47 -5.80 -6.33
C VAL A 342 10.01 -7.09 -5.61
N SER A 343 10.53 -8.27 -5.98
CA SER A 343 10.74 -9.35 -5.02
C SER A 343 11.44 -8.93 -3.72
N ALA A 344 12.02 -7.74 -3.60
CA ALA A 344 12.61 -7.23 -2.37
C ALA A 344 11.61 -6.52 -1.43
N THR A 345 10.35 -6.33 -1.84
CA THR A 345 9.28 -5.75 -1.00
C THR A 345 8.06 -6.66 -0.95
N ARG A 346 8.31 -7.91 -0.53
CA ARG A 346 7.36 -9.05 -0.50
C ARG A 346 6.17 -8.87 0.46
N LEU A 347 6.03 -7.69 1.05
CA LEU A 347 4.98 -7.32 2.01
C LEU A 347 3.99 -6.29 1.44
N TRP A 348 4.23 -5.78 0.24
CA TRP A 348 3.26 -4.96 -0.48
C TRP A 348 2.12 -5.85 -1.02
N SER A 349 0.88 -5.38 -0.92
CA SER A 349 -0.32 -6.06 -1.44
C SER A 349 -0.30 -6.21 -2.98
N MET A 350 0.65 -5.56 -3.65
CA MET A 350 0.89 -5.67 -5.09
C MET A 350 2.33 -6.05 -5.42
N ARG A 351 2.45 -7.04 -6.28
CA ARG A 351 3.71 -7.51 -6.84
C ARG A 351 4.03 -6.70 -8.10
N GLY A 352 5.08 -5.88 -8.04
CA GLY A 352 5.54 -5.10 -9.19
C GLY A 352 5.78 -5.93 -10.45
N ARG A 353 6.22 -7.18 -10.27
CA ARG A 353 6.44 -8.14 -11.36
C ARG A 353 5.20 -8.42 -12.19
N ASP A 354 4.00 -8.37 -11.60
CA ASP A 354 2.75 -8.62 -12.33
C ASP A 354 2.43 -7.47 -13.31
N PHE A 355 3.02 -6.29 -13.13
CA PHE A 355 2.89 -5.14 -14.02
C PHE A 355 3.98 -5.02 -15.09
N VAL A 356 5.05 -5.82 -15.00
CA VAL A 356 6.11 -5.82 -16.03
C VAL A 356 5.55 -6.21 -17.41
N PRO A 357 4.75 -7.29 -17.57
CA PRO A 357 4.14 -7.63 -18.86
C PRO A 357 3.19 -6.54 -19.39
N VAL A 358 2.53 -5.79 -18.50
CA VAL A 358 1.65 -4.67 -18.88
C VAL A 358 2.47 -3.55 -19.53
N LEU A 359 3.61 -3.18 -18.92
CA LEU A 359 4.50 -2.18 -19.46
C LEU A 359 5.18 -2.64 -20.75
N GLU A 360 5.57 -3.91 -20.86
CA GLU A 360 6.11 -4.48 -22.10
C GLU A 360 5.11 -4.36 -23.26
N HIS A 361 3.85 -4.72 -23.02
CA HIS A 361 2.78 -4.58 -24.01
C HIS A 361 2.58 -3.11 -24.40
N LEU A 362 2.60 -2.18 -23.44
CA LEU A 362 2.52 -0.74 -23.70
C LEU A 362 3.68 -0.26 -24.58
N TRP A 363 4.92 -0.66 -24.25
CA TRP A 363 6.13 -0.24 -24.94
C TRP A 363 6.27 -0.82 -26.34
N GLN A 364 5.74 -2.02 -26.57
CA GLN A 364 5.69 -2.66 -27.89
C GLN A 364 4.50 -2.18 -28.74
N GLY A 365 3.45 -1.66 -28.10
CA GLY A 365 2.23 -1.16 -28.75
C GLY A 365 2.22 0.36 -28.90
N ALA A 366 1.43 1.03 -28.06
CA ALA A 366 1.20 2.47 -28.16
C ALA A 366 2.51 3.28 -28.08
N ALA A 367 3.42 2.89 -27.19
CA ALA A 367 4.70 3.56 -26.96
C ALA A 367 5.85 3.04 -27.87
N ALA A 368 5.56 2.25 -28.90
CA ALA A 368 6.58 1.73 -29.80
C ALA A 368 7.44 2.87 -30.38
N GLY A 369 8.77 2.67 -30.40
CA GLY A 369 9.72 3.68 -30.88
C GLY A 369 9.81 4.94 -30.00
N GLY A 370 9.41 4.87 -28.72
CA GLY A 370 9.47 6.02 -27.81
C GLY A 370 8.31 7.01 -27.97
N ARG A 371 7.24 6.63 -28.69
CA ARG A 371 6.06 7.48 -28.86
C ARG A 371 5.42 7.85 -27.52
N PRO A 372 4.86 9.07 -27.40
CA PRO A 372 4.14 9.47 -26.21
C PRO A 372 2.88 8.63 -26.02
N VAL A 373 2.52 8.40 -24.77
CA VAL A 373 1.32 7.68 -24.37
C VAL A 373 0.43 8.53 -23.49
N LYS A 374 -0.86 8.26 -23.52
CA LYS A 374 -1.86 8.78 -22.59
C LYS A 374 -2.19 7.74 -21.54
N TRP A 375 -2.86 8.16 -20.46
CA TRP A 375 -3.38 7.25 -19.46
C TRP A 375 -4.26 6.13 -20.05
N SER A 376 -5.07 6.44 -21.07
CA SER A 376 -5.90 5.45 -21.78
C SER A 376 -5.09 4.31 -22.40
N ASP A 377 -3.93 4.61 -22.99
CA ASP A 377 -3.08 3.61 -23.63
C ASP A 377 -2.52 2.60 -22.61
N TYR A 378 -2.19 3.10 -21.41
CA TYR A 378 -1.84 2.27 -20.27
C TYR A 378 -3.01 1.39 -19.85
N LEU A 379 -4.23 1.95 -19.71
CA LEU A 379 -5.41 1.17 -19.33
C LEU A 379 -5.73 0.06 -20.33
N ASP A 380 -5.56 0.32 -21.62
CA ASP A 380 -5.81 -0.68 -22.67
C ASP A 380 -4.77 -1.82 -22.60
N SER A 381 -3.50 -1.49 -22.39
CA SER A 381 -2.45 -2.49 -22.18
C SER A 381 -2.68 -3.30 -20.89
N ARG A 382 -3.11 -2.62 -19.82
CA ARG A 382 -3.44 -3.26 -18.54
C ARG A 382 -4.61 -4.22 -18.71
N LYS A 383 -5.68 -3.83 -19.38
CA LYS A 383 -6.84 -4.69 -19.63
C LYS A 383 -6.48 -5.91 -20.49
N ALA A 384 -5.61 -5.73 -21.48
CA ALA A 384 -5.18 -6.82 -22.36
C ALA A 384 -4.35 -7.88 -21.62
N VAL A 385 -3.45 -7.46 -20.72
CA VAL A 385 -2.45 -8.35 -20.10
C VAL A 385 -2.82 -8.78 -18.68
N LEU A 386 -3.45 -7.89 -17.92
CA LEU A 386 -3.83 -8.12 -16.52
C LEU A 386 -5.33 -7.79 -16.34
N PRO A 387 -6.23 -8.58 -16.93
CA PRO A 387 -7.66 -8.35 -16.84
C PRO A 387 -8.14 -8.55 -15.40
N VAL A 388 -9.03 -7.65 -14.96
CA VAL A 388 -9.77 -7.80 -13.71
C VAL A 388 -11.10 -8.44 -14.08
N VAL A 389 -11.28 -9.72 -13.75
CA VAL A 389 -12.51 -10.46 -14.06
C VAL A 389 -13.60 -10.00 -13.12
N PHE A 390 -14.61 -9.29 -13.63
CA PHE A 390 -15.86 -9.10 -12.91
C PHE A 390 -16.61 -10.42 -12.98
N ILE A 391 -16.63 -11.16 -11.87
CA ILE A 391 -17.61 -12.23 -11.73
C ILE A 391 -18.94 -11.50 -11.56
N ASP A 392 -19.72 -11.46 -12.63
CA ASP A 392 -21.14 -11.12 -12.54
C ASP A 392 -21.77 -12.18 -11.63
N GLY A 393 -22.11 -11.75 -10.43
CA GLY A 393 -22.87 -12.59 -9.50
C GLY A 393 -24.21 -12.88 -10.16
N GLY A 394 -24.35 -14.08 -10.73
CA GLY A 394 -25.65 -14.69 -10.92
C GLY A 394 -26.34 -14.73 -9.57
N ILE A 395 -27.42 -13.97 -9.47
CA ILE A 395 -28.36 -13.92 -8.34
C ILE A 395 -28.85 -15.32 -7.99
#